data_AF-A0A953MLH8-F1
#
_entry.id   AF-A0A953MLH8-F1
#
_cell.length_a   1.000
_cell.length_b   1.000
_cell.length_c   1.000
_cell.angle_alpha   90.00
_cell.angle_beta   90.00
_cell.angle_gamma   90.00
#
_symmetry.space_group_name_H-M   'P 1'
#
loop_
_entity.id
_entity.type
_entity.pdbx_description
1 polymer ?
#
loop_
_entity_poly.entity_id
_entity_poly.type
_entity_poly.pdbx_seq_one_letter_code
_entity_poly.pdbx_strand_id
1 'polypeptide(L)'
;HRSDALSSVATLLGIGGAIFLGEHWRILDPAAAVIVSFLIIKVGYDIGWDSIKELLEFSLGNEEKEKIYKIIGEVDGVINPHNLRTRRVGSYPVIDIHIEVLSTLSIEEAHNIAEEVERQVKRQYAKEAVIYVHVDPENQIDPEDKI
;
A
#
# COMPACT_ATOMS: atom_id res chain seq x y z
N HIS A 1 -17.70 7.76 2.82
CA HIS A 1 -19.11 8.11 2.57
C HIS A 1 -20.12 7.46 3.53
N ARG A 2 -20.21 6.12 3.69
CA ARG A 2 -21.13 5.53 4.71
C ARG A 2 -20.67 5.76 6.16
N SER A 3 -19.36 5.74 6.40
CA SER A 3 -18.77 6.03 7.72
C SER A 3 -18.98 7.47 8.17
N ASP A 4 -18.98 8.44 7.24
CA ASP A 4 -19.21 9.86 7.55
C ASP A 4 -20.65 10.12 8.02
N ALA A 5 -21.62 9.42 7.43
CA ALA A 5 -23.02 9.48 7.83
C ALA A 5 -23.26 8.82 9.20
N LEU A 6 -22.64 7.67 9.47
CA LEU A 6 -22.73 6.98 10.75
C LEU A 6 -22.09 7.79 11.88
N SER A 7 -20.92 8.39 11.62
CA SER A 7 -20.25 9.27 12.57
C SER A 7 -21.07 10.53 12.86
N SER A 8 -21.65 11.15 11.82
CA SER A 8 -22.52 12.33 11.97
C SER A 8 -23.80 12.02 12.76
N VAL A 9 -24.41 10.86 12.56
CA VAL A 9 -25.60 10.43 13.31
C VAL A 9 -25.24 10.11 14.77
N ALA A 10 -24.09 9.47 15.03
CA ALA A 10 -23.61 9.22 16.39
C ALA A 10 -23.32 10.52 17.14
N THR A 11 -22.68 11.50 16.49
CA THR A 11 -22.45 12.84 17.06
C THR A 11 -23.76 13.59 17.30
N LEU A 12 -24.71 13.53 16.36
CA LEU A 12 -26.03 14.18 16.50
C LEU A 12 -26.82 13.59 17.68
N LEU A 13 -26.78 12.27 17.87
CA LEU A 13 -27.43 11.60 18.99
C LEU A 13 -26.75 11.90 20.32
N GLY A 14 -25.41 11.99 20.34
CA GLY A 14 -24.64 12.37 21.54
C GLY A 14 -24.94 13.80 22.01
N ILE A 15 -24.95 14.76 21.08
CA ILE A 15 -25.25 16.17 21.38
C ILE A 15 -26.75 16.35 21.68
N GLY A 16 -27.63 15.73 20.89
CA GLY A 16 -29.08 15.81 21.07
C GLY A 16 -29.55 15.18 22.39
N GLY A 17 -28.96 14.07 22.79
CA GLY A 17 -29.22 13.44 24.09
C GLY A 17 -28.80 14.31 25.28
N ALA A 18 -27.64 14.96 25.19
CA ALA A 18 -27.16 15.87 26.24
C ALA A 18 -28.04 17.12 26.42
N ILE A 19 -28.60 17.65 25.32
CA ILE A 19 -29.47 18.83 25.36
C ILE A 19 -30.87 18.51 25.89
N PHE A 20 -31.41 17.33 25.59
CA PHE A 20 -32.81 17.01 25.92
C PHE A 20 -33.04 16.60 27.39
N LEU A 21 -31.99 16.25 28.13
CA LEU A 21 -32.13 15.62 29.47
C LEU A 21 -32.13 16.57 30.68
N GLY A 22 -31.79 17.86 30.53
CA GLY A 22 -32.07 18.92 31.53
C GLY A 22 -31.41 18.79 32.93
N GLU A 23 -31.51 19.88 33.73
CA GLU A 23 -30.70 20.17 34.94
C GLU A 23 -30.73 19.17 36.13
N HIS A 24 -31.61 18.17 36.13
CA HIS A 24 -31.73 17.24 37.27
C HIS A 24 -30.66 16.14 37.32
N TRP A 25 -29.87 15.98 36.26
CA TRP A 25 -28.95 14.87 36.04
C TRP A 25 -27.49 15.31 35.93
N ARG A 26 -27.06 16.25 36.80
CA ARG A 26 -25.71 16.85 36.82
C ARG A 26 -24.55 15.85 37.01
N ILE A 27 -24.84 14.63 37.48
CA ILE A 27 -23.89 13.49 37.59
C ILE A 27 -23.84 12.65 36.31
N LEU A 28 -24.89 12.70 35.49
CA LEU A 28 -24.91 12.03 34.20
C LEU A 28 -24.09 12.76 33.14
N ASP A 29 -23.87 14.05 33.31
CA ASP A 29 -23.05 14.86 32.42
C ASP A 29 -21.57 14.37 32.37
N PRO A 30 -20.89 14.11 33.52
CA PRO A 30 -19.60 13.40 33.52
C PRO A 30 -19.65 11.99 32.93
N ALA A 31 -20.71 11.21 33.19
CA ALA A 31 -20.82 9.85 32.70
C ALA A 31 -20.99 9.80 31.17
N ALA A 32 -21.84 10.69 30.63
CA ALA A 32 -22.00 10.89 29.20
C ALA A 32 -20.70 11.38 28.56
N ALA A 33 -19.98 12.31 29.20
CA ALA A 33 -18.68 12.77 28.73
C ALA A 33 -17.63 11.65 28.67
N VAL A 34 -17.61 10.73 29.66
CA VAL A 34 -16.74 9.55 29.64
C VAL A 34 -17.09 8.62 28.48
N ILE A 35 -18.38 8.34 28.26
CA ILE A 35 -18.84 7.49 27.16
C ILE A 35 -18.46 8.10 25.80
N VAL A 36 -18.71 9.40 25.61
CA VAL A 36 -18.35 10.11 24.38
C VAL A 36 -16.83 10.14 24.19
N SER A 37 -16.06 10.36 25.25
CA SER A 37 -14.59 10.30 25.21
C SER A 37 -14.08 8.94 24.71
N PHE A 38 -14.63 7.83 25.23
CA PHE A 38 -14.31 6.50 24.74
C PHE A 38 -14.68 6.28 23.26
N LEU A 39 -15.84 6.80 22.82
CA LEU A 39 -16.23 6.74 21.41
C LEU A 39 -15.27 7.52 20.51
N ILE A 40 -14.88 8.73 20.92
CA ILE A 40 -13.92 9.55 20.17
C ILE A 40 -12.56 8.85 20.10
N ILE A 41 -12.05 8.33 21.22
CA ILE A 41 -10.78 7.58 21.26
C ILE A 41 -10.87 6.35 20.36
N LYS A 42 -11.97 5.60 20.40
CA LYS A 42 -12.15 4.43 19.54
C LYS A 42 -12.16 4.80 18.06
N VAL A 43 -12.93 5.82 17.67
CA VAL A 43 -12.99 6.27 16.27
C VAL A 43 -11.62 6.80 15.82
N GLY A 44 -10.95 7.58 16.67
CA GLY A 44 -9.59 8.06 16.39
C GLY A 44 -8.57 6.93 16.28
N TYR A 45 -8.67 5.90 17.12
CA TYR A 45 -7.85 4.70 17.04
C TYR A 45 -8.12 3.92 15.77
N ASP A 46 -9.38 3.67 15.42
CA ASP A 46 -9.75 2.92 14.22
C ASP A 46 -9.26 3.66 12.96
N ILE A 47 -9.50 4.98 12.85
CA ILE A 47 -9.01 5.80 11.72
C ILE A 47 -7.48 5.84 11.68
N GLY A 48 -6.84 6.07 12.84
CA GLY A 48 -5.39 6.15 12.93
C GLY A 48 -4.72 4.82 12.58
N TRP A 49 -5.28 3.72 13.06
CA TRP A 49 -4.80 2.37 12.78
C TRP A 49 -5.00 1.98 11.33
N ASP A 50 -6.14 2.30 10.73
CA ASP A 50 -6.38 2.10 9.30
C ASP A 50 -5.42 2.92 8.45
N SER A 51 -5.13 4.17 8.83
CA SER A 51 -4.14 5.01 8.14
C SER A 51 -2.73 4.46 8.27
N ILE A 52 -2.35 3.97 9.45
CA ILE A 52 -1.05 3.31 9.69
C ILE A 52 -0.96 2.01 8.90
N LYS A 53 -2.02 1.20 8.89
CA LYS A 53 -2.08 -0.03 8.11
C LYS A 53 -2.01 0.23 6.62
N GLU A 54 -2.72 1.23 6.10
CA GLU A 54 -2.54 1.72 4.74
C GLU A 54 -1.04 1.95 4.50
N LEU A 55 -0.40 2.82 5.30
CA LEU A 55 1.03 3.13 5.17
C LEU A 55 1.96 1.91 5.27
N LEU A 56 1.65 0.92 6.10
CA LEU A 56 2.43 -0.30 6.29
C LEU A 56 2.18 -1.36 5.20
N GLU A 57 0.94 -1.54 4.75
CA GLU A 57 0.53 -2.39 3.62
C GLU A 57 1.03 -1.79 2.28
N PHE A 58 1.40 -0.51 2.22
CA PHE A 58 1.97 0.15 1.03
C PHE A 58 3.45 -0.10 0.78
N SER A 59 4.21 -0.59 1.76
CA SER A 59 5.38 -1.40 1.45
C SER A 59 4.84 -2.79 1.23
N LEU A 60 4.64 -3.20 -0.04
CA LEU A 60 4.09 -4.52 -0.37
C LEU A 60 4.60 -5.56 0.62
N GLY A 61 3.67 -6.27 1.24
CA GLY A 61 4.01 -7.30 2.20
C GLY A 61 4.98 -8.31 1.57
N ASN A 62 5.75 -9.02 2.39
CA ASN A 62 6.69 -10.02 1.85
C ASN A 62 5.99 -11.02 0.90
N GLU A 63 4.72 -11.36 1.19
CA GLU A 63 3.91 -12.23 0.34
C GLU A 63 3.58 -11.63 -1.04
N GLU A 64 3.29 -10.32 -1.13
CA GLU A 64 3.05 -9.65 -2.41
C GLU A 64 4.33 -9.47 -3.22
N LYS A 65 5.44 -9.14 -2.55
CA LYS A 65 6.75 -9.10 -3.19
C LYS A 65 7.11 -10.45 -3.80
N GLU A 66 6.89 -11.53 -3.07
CA GLU A 66 7.13 -12.89 -3.54
C GLU A 66 6.23 -13.26 -4.74
N LYS A 67 4.97 -12.84 -4.73
CA LYS A 67 4.08 -12.96 -5.89
C LYS A 67 4.61 -12.20 -7.11
N ILE A 68 5.11 -10.98 -6.94
CA ILE A 68 5.72 -10.20 -8.04
C ILE A 68 6.95 -10.94 -8.57
N TYR A 69 7.88 -11.34 -7.70
CA TYR A 69 9.07 -12.07 -8.13
C TYR A 69 8.72 -13.34 -8.91
N LYS A 70 7.70 -14.08 -8.46
CA LYS A 70 7.23 -15.27 -9.16
C LYS A 70 6.70 -14.94 -10.56
N ILE A 71 5.86 -13.92 -10.69
CA ILE A 71 5.30 -13.49 -11.99
C ILE A 71 6.42 -13.08 -12.94
N ILE A 72 7.40 -12.32 -12.45
CA ILE A 72 8.52 -11.83 -13.25
C ILE A 72 9.43 -13.00 -13.67
N GLY A 73 9.68 -13.96 -12.78
CA GLY A 73 10.45 -15.17 -13.08
C GLY A 73 9.76 -16.15 -14.06
N GLU A 74 8.47 -15.96 -14.36
CA GLU A 74 7.76 -16.71 -15.39
C GLU A 74 7.93 -16.09 -16.80
N VAL A 75 8.55 -14.90 -16.91
CA VAL A 75 8.83 -14.26 -18.20
C VAL A 75 10.09 -14.85 -18.82
N ASP A 76 9.96 -15.34 -20.05
CA ASP A 76 11.08 -15.91 -20.79
C ASP A 76 12.19 -14.87 -21.03
N GLY A 77 13.45 -15.29 -20.84
CA GLY A 77 14.62 -14.42 -20.94
C GLY A 77 14.99 -13.67 -19.65
N VAL A 78 14.15 -13.69 -18.60
CA VAL A 78 14.54 -13.21 -17.26
C VAL A 78 15.34 -14.30 -16.54
N ILE A 79 16.54 -13.95 -16.09
CA ILE A 79 17.44 -14.86 -15.36
C ILE A 79 17.25 -14.70 -13.85
N ASN A 80 17.34 -13.46 -13.37
CA ASN A 80 17.26 -13.17 -11.93
C ASN A 80 16.58 -11.82 -11.67
N PRO A 81 15.32 -11.81 -11.19
CA PRO A 81 14.69 -10.59 -10.73
C PRO A 81 15.14 -10.26 -9.30
N HIS A 82 15.58 -9.02 -9.07
CA HIS A 82 16.11 -8.59 -7.78
C HIS A 82 15.81 -7.11 -7.49
N ASN A 83 16.14 -6.65 -6.28
CA ASN A 83 15.98 -5.24 -5.84
C ASN A 83 14.56 -4.65 -6.07
N LEU A 84 13.50 -5.45 -5.86
CA LEU A 84 12.12 -4.97 -5.95
C LEU A 84 11.83 -3.90 -4.90
N ARG A 85 11.54 -2.69 -5.37
CA ARG A 85 11.15 -1.55 -4.55
C ARG A 85 9.76 -1.10 -4.93
N THR A 86 8.93 -0.87 -3.93
CA THR A 86 7.54 -0.43 -4.12
C THR A 86 7.30 0.82 -3.30
N ARG A 87 6.62 1.79 -3.91
CA ARG A 87 6.23 3.05 -3.26
C ARG A 87 4.92 3.54 -3.83
N ARG A 88 4.25 4.46 -3.14
CA ARG A 88 3.02 5.11 -3.64
C ARG A 88 3.28 6.56 -3.99
N VAL A 89 2.71 7.04 -5.09
CA VAL A 89 2.66 8.46 -5.45
C VAL A 89 1.20 8.85 -5.64
N GLY A 90 0.67 9.69 -4.76
CA GLY A 90 -0.76 10.01 -4.75
C GLY A 90 -1.62 8.75 -4.57
N SER A 91 -2.47 8.46 -5.55
CA SER A 91 -3.39 7.33 -5.54
C SER A 91 -2.92 6.10 -6.32
N TYR A 92 -1.70 6.10 -6.87
CA TYR A 92 -1.21 4.99 -7.71
C TYR A 92 0.10 4.40 -7.20
N PRO A 93 0.29 3.07 -7.35
CA PRO A 93 1.54 2.41 -7.00
C PRO A 93 2.62 2.69 -8.05
N VAL A 94 3.86 2.79 -7.56
CA VAL A 94 5.07 2.84 -8.38
C VAL A 94 5.94 1.65 -7.97
N ILE A 95 6.28 0.82 -8.96
CA ILE A 95 7.08 -0.39 -8.78
C ILE A 95 8.39 -0.19 -9.54
N ASP A 96 9.50 -0.46 -8.90
CA ASP A 96 10.83 -0.45 -9.50
C ASP A 96 11.44 -1.84 -9.29
N ILE A 97 11.84 -2.49 -10.38
CA ILE A 97 12.39 -3.83 -10.38
C ILE A 97 13.62 -3.90 -11.26
N HIS A 98 14.63 -4.64 -10.80
CA HIS A 98 15.77 -5.02 -11.61
C HIS A 98 15.61 -6.45 -12.10
N ILE A 99 15.96 -6.69 -13.37
CA ILE A 99 16.00 -8.02 -13.97
C ILE A 99 17.36 -8.25 -14.61
N GLU A 100 17.92 -9.42 -14.42
CA GLU A 100 19.09 -9.87 -15.17
C GLU A 100 18.65 -10.58 -16.46
N VAL A 101 19.32 -10.27 -17.57
CA VAL A 101 19.12 -10.92 -18.88
C VAL A 101 20.46 -11.29 -19.51
N LEU A 102 20.48 -12.22 -20.48
CA LEU A 102 21.72 -12.65 -21.11
C LEU A 102 22.49 -11.48 -21.74
N SER A 103 23.78 -11.35 -21.42
CA SER A 103 24.65 -10.27 -21.92
C SER A 103 24.86 -10.29 -23.45
N THR A 104 24.52 -11.39 -24.11
CA THR A 104 24.59 -11.56 -25.57
C THR A 104 23.38 -11.02 -26.31
N LEU A 105 22.31 -10.64 -25.61
CA LEU A 105 21.11 -10.09 -26.23
C LEU A 105 21.38 -8.72 -26.83
N SER A 106 20.72 -8.45 -27.95
CA SER A 106 20.61 -7.10 -28.47
C SER A 106 19.79 -6.21 -27.53
N ILE A 107 19.97 -4.90 -27.67
CA ILE A 107 19.20 -3.90 -26.90
C ILE A 107 17.70 -4.06 -27.15
N GLU A 108 17.31 -4.42 -28.37
CA GLU A 108 15.91 -4.65 -28.74
C GLU A 108 15.32 -5.88 -28.02
N GLU A 109 16.05 -7.00 -27.98
CA GLU A 109 15.62 -8.20 -27.24
C GLU A 109 15.49 -7.92 -25.74
N ALA A 110 16.48 -7.24 -25.15
CA ALA A 110 16.44 -6.84 -23.75
C ALA A 110 15.25 -5.91 -23.45
N HIS A 111 14.96 -4.94 -24.33
CA HIS A 111 13.82 -4.05 -24.22
C HIS A 111 12.49 -4.81 -24.28
N ASN A 112 12.36 -5.75 -25.21
CA ASN A 112 11.14 -6.56 -25.35
C ASN A 112 10.87 -7.41 -24.09
N ILE A 113 11.92 -7.97 -23.47
CA ILE A 113 11.79 -8.69 -22.19
C ILE A 113 11.31 -7.73 -21.10
N ALA A 114 11.88 -6.53 -21.00
CA ALA A 114 11.47 -5.54 -20.02
C ALA A 114 10.00 -5.09 -20.21
N GLU A 115 9.56 -4.87 -21.45
CA GLU A 115 8.16 -4.56 -21.76
C GLU A 115 7.22 -5.70 -21.37
N GLU A 116 7.64 -6.95 -21.59
CA GLU A 116 6.86 -8.12 -21.19
C GLU A 116 6.72 -8.20 -19.66
N VAL A 117 7.80 -7.98 -18.93
CA VAL A 117 7.81 -7.88 -17.47
C VAL A 117 6.86 -6.78 -16.98
N GLU A 118 6.96 -5.56 -17.52
CA GLU A 118 6.05 -4.46 -17.19
C GLU A 118 4.59 -4.91 -17.42
N ARG A 119 4.30 -5.47 -18.59
CA ARG A 119 2.94 -5.87 -18.98
C ARG A 119 2.35 -6.92 -18.05
N GLN A 120 3.14 -7.91 -17.64
CA GLN A 120 2.68 -8.97 -16.72
C GLN A 120 2.38 -8.41 -15.33
N VAL A 121 3.28 -7.59 -14.78
CA VAL A 121 3.09 -6.97 -13.47
C VAL A 121 1.88 -6.03 -13.48
N LYS A 122 1.70 -5.24 -14.55
CA LYS A 122 0.59 -4.29 -14.70
C LYS A 122 -0.78 -4.97 -14.77
N ARG A 123 -0.86 -6.16 -15.38
CA ARG A 123 -2.09 -6.97 -15.44
C ARG A 123 -2.57 -7.40 -14.06
N GLN A 124 -1.65 -7.63 -13.13
CA GLN A 124 -1.96 -8.20 -11.82
C GLN A 124 -2.29 -7.14 -10.76
N TYR A 125 -1.63 -5.97 -10.78
CA TYR A 125 -1.69 -5.03 -9.65
C TYR A 125 -2.61 -3.81 -9.87
N ALA A 126 -2.59 -3.15 -11.02
CA ALA A 126 -3.53 -2.07 -11.39
C ALA A 126 -3.15 -1.52 -12.76
N LYS A 127 -4.13 -1.04 -13.54
CA LYS A 127 -3.85 -0.35 -14.82
C LYS A 127 -3.08 0.95 -14.61
N GLU A 128 -3.30 1.60 -13.47
CA GLU A 128 -2.72 2.89 -13.08
C GLU A 128 -1.33 2.75 -12.47
N ALA A 129 -0.82 1.52 -12.28
CA ALA A 129 0.53 1.29 -11.77
C ALA A 129 1.58 1.82 -12.76
N VAL A 130 2.55 2.55 -12.22
CA VAL A 130 3.77 2.94 -12.95
C VAL A 130 4.84 1.93 -12.60
N ILE A 131 5.43 1.29 -13.60
CA ILE A 131 6.42 0.23 -13.41
C ILE A 131 7.69 0.64 -14.14
N TYR A 132 8.81 0.58 -13.45
CA TYR A 132 10.14 0.78 -14.00
C TYR A 132 10.87 -0.55 -13.96
N VAL A 133 11.36 -0.99 -15.11
CA VAL A 133 12.14 -2.22 -15.24
C VAL A 133 13.56 -1.83 -15.64
N HIS A 134 14.49 -2.02 -14.71
CA HIS A 134 15.92 -1.88 -14.97
C HIS A 134 16.45 -3.22 -15.48
N VAL A 135 17.14 -3.18 -16.62
CA VAL A 135 17.72 -4.38 -17.23
C VAL A 135 19.21 -4.37 -16.97
N ASP A 136 19.66 -5.37 -16.23
CA ASP A 136 21.06 -5.60 -15.93
C ASP A 136 21.53 -6.82 -16.76
N PRO A 137 22.77 -6.81 -17.28
CA PRO A 137 23.33 -8.01 -17.89
C PRO A 137 23.57 -9.08 -16.82
N GLU A 138 23.38 -10.35 -17.18
CA GLU A 138 23.76 -11.50 -16.37
C GLU A 138 25.21 -11.33 -15.90
N ASN A 139 25.36 -11.27 -14.57
CA ASN A 139 26.58 -11.01 -13.82
C ASN A 139 27.90 -11.03 -14.63
N GLN A 140 28.47 -9.85 -14.87
CA GLN A 140 29.89 -9.67 -14.55
C GLN A 140 29.92 -9.15 -13.11
N ILE A 141 30.41 -9.96 -12.17
CA ILE A 141 30.55 -9.65 -10.74
C ILE A 141 30.92 -8.17 -10.53
N ASP A 142 29.99 -7.37 -9.99
CA ASP A 142 30.28 -5.99 -9.58
C ASP A 142 31.02 -6.02 -8.22
N PRO A 143 32.23 -5.45 -8.10
CA PRO A 143 32.97 -5.38 -6.84
C PRO A 143 32.25 -4.66 -5.69
N GLU A 144 31.22 -3.85 -5.95
CA GLU A 144 30.51 -3.06 -4.93
C GLU A 144 29.51 -3.88 -4.08
N ASP A 145 29.12 -5.09 -4.50
CA ASP A 145 28.20 -5.98 -3.75
C ASP A 145 28.88 -6.72 -2.56
N LYS A 146 30.10 -6.31 -2.17
CA LYS A 146 30.88 -6.92 -1.08
C LYS A 146 30.93 -6.13 0.23
N ILE A 147 30.13 -5.09 0.43
CA ILE A 147 30.20 -4.24 1.64
C ILE A 147 28.94 -4.34 2.49
#